data_AF-A0A8T5M5Y5-F1
#
_entry.id   AF-A0A8T5M5Y5-F1
#
_cell.length_a   1.000
_cell.length_b   1.000
_cell.length_c   1.000
_cell.angle_alpha   90.00
_cell.angle_beta   90.00
_cell.angle_gamma   90.00
#
_symmetry.space_group_name_H-M   'P 1'
#
loop_
_entity.id
_entity.type
_entity.pdbx_description
1 polymer ?
#
loop_
_entity_poly.entity_id
_entity_poly.type
_entity_poly.pdbx_seq_one_letter_code
_entity_poly.pdbx_strand_id
1 'polypeptide(L)'
;MTYEIPQQLEYKEKIIFGLTFQQLLYAIIFSPIAIAILFKLPFPLYIRISLALIPSGMAGIFMFTNIPKHFKNWMKWLRWKEFDIDHPKMKDYLNLEKIEGEVLYLK
;
A
#
# COMPACT_ATOMS: atom_id res chain seq x y z
N MET A 1 33.85 -11.27 -12.61
CA MET A 1 33.49 -9.99 -11.96
C MET A 1 32.04 -9.72 -12.30
N THR A 2 31.11 -10.19 -11.48
CA THR A 2 29.68 -9.94 -11.70
C THR A 2 29.42 -8.48 -11.35
N TYR A 3 29.06 -7.68 -12.34
CA TYR A 3 28.71 -6.28 -12.14
C TYR A 3 27.34 -6.25 -11.46
N GLU A 4 27.31 -6.00 -10.15
CA GLU A 4 26.08 -5.75 -9.42
C GLU A 4 25.51 -4.40 -9.90
N ILE A 5 24.44 -4.48 -10.69
CA ILE A 5 23.69 -3.30 -11.13
C ILE A 5 23.23 -2.58 -9.85
N PRO A 6 23.59 -1.31 -9.63
CA PRO A 6 23.14 -0.59 -8.46
C PRO A 6 21.61 -0.56 -8.52
N GLN A 7 20.96 -1.15 -7.51
CA GLN A 7 19.51 -1.01 -7.35
C GLN A 7 19.20 0.48 -7.41
N GLN A 8 18.34 0.86 -8.36
CA GLN A 8 17.83 2.22 -8.43
C GLN A 8 17.22 2.53 -7.07
N LEU A 9 17.94 3.32 -6.28
CA LEU A 9 17.43 3.90 -5.04
C LEU A 9 16.34 4.86 -5.50
N GLU A 10 15.11 4.36 -5.66
CA GLU A 10 13.93 5.22 -5.74
C GLU A 10 14.03 6.14 -4.54
N TYR A 11 14.40 7.40 -4.80
CA TYR A 11 14.57 8.39 -3.76
C TYR A 11 13.19 8.67 -3.18
N LYS A 12 12.88 7.95 -2.11
CA LYS A 12 11.70 8.22 -1.29
C LYS A 12 12.12 9.29 -0.31
N GLU A 13 11.62 10.49 -0.51
CA GLU A 13 11.75 11.58 0.45
C GLU A 13 11.28 11.09 1.82
N LYS A 14 12.25 10.78 2.68
CA LYS A 14 12.04 10.48 4.09
C LYS A 14 12.19 11.81 4.81
N ILE A 15 11.15 12.21 5.54
CA ILE A 15 11.08 13.51 6.19
C ILE A 15 11.51 13.37 7.66
N ILE A 16 10.57 13.01 8.54
CA ILE A 16 10.79 12.89 9.99
C ILE A 16 10.68 11.42 10.39
N PHE A 17 11.58 10.94 11.25
CA PHE A 17 11.59 9.56 11.76
C PHE A 17 11.67 8.48 10.66
N GLY A 18 12.22 8.80 9.49
CA GLY A 18 12.31 7.87 8.36
C GLY A 18 10.99 7.62 7.62
N LEU A 19 9.94 8.41 7.89
CA LEU A 19 8.63 8.31 7.25
C LEU A 19 8.55 9.15 5.98
N THR A 20 7.79 8.66 5.01
CA THR A 20 7.45 9.36 3.78
C THR A 20 6.28 10.34 3.99
N PHE A 21 6.13 11.33 3.10
CA PHE A 21 4.99 12.25 3.13
C PHE A 21 3.64 11.52 3.07
N GLN A 22 3.55 10.45 2.27
CA GLN A 22 2.35 9.62 2.16
C GLN A 22 2.00 8.95 3.49
N GLN A 23 3.00 8.49 4.24
CA GLN A 23 2.78 7.90 5.56
C GLN A 23 2.28 8.95 6.56
N LEU A 24 2.89 10.14 6.58
CA LEU A 24 2.46 11.25 7.44
C LEU A 24 1.03 11.72 7.16
N LEU A 25 0.54 11.57 5.93
CA LEU A 25 -0.83 11.91 5.56
C LEU A 25 -1.87 11.09 6.35
N TYR A 26 -1.55 9.86 6.75
CA TYR A 26 -2.43 9.07 7.61
C TYR A 26 -2.58 9.69 9.01
N ALA A 27 -1.52 10.28 9.57
CA ALA A 27 -1.62 11.03 10.83
C ALA A 27 -2.64 12.16 10.71
N ILE A 28 -2.63 12.89 9.59
CA ILE A 28 -3.54 14.00 9.33
C ILE A 28 -4.99 13.54 9.24
N ILE A 29 -5.25 12.34 8.72
CA ILE A 29 -6.61 11.78 8.61
C ILE A 29 -7.13 11.30 9.97
N PHE A 30 -6.32 10.60 10.75
CA PHE A 30 -6.77 9.96 11.99
C PHE A 30 -6.67 10.87 13.23
N SER A 31 -5.76 11.85 13.24
CA SER A 31 -5.59 12.75 14.40
C SER A 31 -6.83 13.61 14.70
N PRO A 32 -7.54 14.20 13.72
CA PRO A 32 -8.78 14.94 13.99
C PRO A 32 -9.85 14.08 14.67
N ILE A 33 -9.92 12.80 14.33
CA ILE A 33 -10.85 11.85 14.95
C ILE A 33 -10.45 11.60 16.41
N ALA A 34 -9.16 11.32 16.67
CA ALA A 34 -8.65 11.12 18.03
C ALA A 34 -8.84 12.38 18.91
N ILE A 35 -8.58 13.56 18.36
CA ILE A 35 -8.76 14.86 19.02
C ILE A 35 -10.24 15.11 19.31
N ALA A 36 -11.13 14.86 18.33
CA ALA A 36 -12.57 14.98 18.56
C ALA A 36 -13.04 14.07 19.69
N ILE A 37 -12.50 12.85 19.79
CA ILE A 37 -12.83 11.93 20.88
C ILE A 37 -12.38 12.45 22.25
N LEU A 38 -11.15 12.97 22.33
CA LEU A 38 -10.60 13.50 23.58
C LEU A 38 -11.36 14.74 24.08
N PHE A 39 -11.73 15.65 23.18
CA PHE A 39 -12.25 16.95 23.58
C PHE A 39 -13.77 17.09 23.48
N LYS A 40 -14.46 16.37 22.59
CA LYS A 40 -15.90 16.56 22.34
C LYS A 40 -16.81 15.57 23.05
N LEU A 41 -16.34 14.40 23.48
CA LEU A 41 -17.22 13.40 24.09
C LEU A 41 -17.49 13.72 25.57
N PRO A 42 -18.75 13.62 26.06
CA PRO A 42 -19.09 13.89 27.46
C PRO A 42 -18.81 12.69 28.38
N PHE A 43 -17.75 11.92 28.13
CA PHE A 43 -17.35 10.79 28.96
C PHE A 43 -16.25 11.16 29.96
N PRO A 44 -15.99 10.33 30.98
CA PRO A 44 -14.79 10.48 31.82
C PRO A 44 -13.50 10.35 31.02
N LEU A 45 -12.43 11.02 31.46
CA LEU A 45 -11.15 11.09 30.75
C LEU A 45 -10.56 9.72 30.39
N TYR A 46 -10.64 8.74 31.29
CA TYR A 46 -10.13 7.39 31.06
C TYR A 46 -10.83 6.68 29.88
N ILE A 47 -12.14 6.88 29.71
CA ILE A 47 -12.90 6.33 28.57
C ILE A 47 -12.47 7.03 27.29
N ARG A 48 -12.31 8.36 27.32
CA ARG A 48 -11.89 9.12 26.15
C ARG A 48 -10.51 8.71 25.66
N ILE A 49 -9.55 8.54 26.57
CA ILE A 49 -8.20 8.06 26.24
C ILE A 49 -8.28 6.67 25.61
N SER A 50 -9.04 5.76 26.21
CA SER A 50 -9.23 4.40 25.70
C SER A 50 -9.84 4.40 24.28
N LEU A 51 -10.84 5.25 24.03
CA LEU A 51 -11.46 5.39 22.71
C LEU A 51 -10.52 6.07 21.71
N ALA A 52 -9.74 7.07 22.13
CA ALA A 52 -8.80 7.79 21.26
C ALA A 52 -7.57 6.94 20.88
N LEU A 53 -7.24 5.91 21.66
CA LEU A 53 -6.20 4.94 21.33
C LEU A 53 -6.54 4.15 20.06
N ILE A 54 -7.82 3.93 19.75
CA ILE A 54 -8.25 3.19 18.57
C ILE A 54 -7.81 3.91 17.27
N PRO A 55 -8.25 5.15 16.97
CA PRO A 55 -7.81 5.86 15.77
C PRO A 55 -6.32 6.20 15.81
N SER A 56 -5.74 6.48 16.98
CA SER A 56 -4.30 6.73 17.12
C SER A 56 -3.46 5.49 16.79
N GLY A 57 -3.89 4.32 17.25
CA GLY A 57 -3.27 3.04 16.93
C GLY A 57 -3.39 2.70 15.45
N MET A 58 -4.56 2.95 14.85
CA MET A 58 -4.73 2.84 13.39
C MET A 58 -3.78 3.77 12.64
N ALA A 59 -3.64 5.04 13.06
CA ALA A 59 -2.68 5.95 12.46
C ALA A 59 -1.26 5.38 12.50
N GLY A 60 -0.83 4.88 13.66
CA GLY A 60 0.48 4.24 13.83
C GLY A 60 0.66 3.04 12.90
N ILE A 61 -0.32 2.14 12.83
CA ILE A 61 -0.28 0.97 11.94
C ILE A 61 -0.10 1.44 10.49
N PHE A 62 -0.92 2.38 10.00
CA PHE A 62 -0.85 2.84 8.62
C PHE A 62 0.42 3.65 8.30
N MET A 63 0.96 4.38 9.28
CA MET A 63 2.20 5.15 9.13
C MET A 63 3.43 4.25 9.07
N PHE A 64 3.55 3.30 10.00
CA PHE A 64 4.77 2.50 10.17
C PHE A 64 4.76 1.20 9.37
N THR A 65 3.60 0.77 8.88
CA THR A 65 3.51 -0.43 8.03
C THR A 65 3.29 -0.05 6.56
N ASN A 66 3.77 -0.90 5.66
CA ASN A 66 3.46 -0.79 4.24
C ASN A 66 2.10 -1.43 3.87
N ILE A 67 1.19 -1.62 4.85
CA ILE A 67 -0.12 -2.24 4.62
C ILE A 67 -0.88 -1.59 3.46
N PRO A 68 -0.91 -0.25 3.28
CA PRO A 68 -1.58 0.35 2.13
C PRO A 68 -1.03 -0.14 0.78
N LYS A 69 0.28 -0.36 0.69
CA LYS A 69 0.94 -0.88 -0.51
C LYS A 69 0.55 -2.35 -0.74
N HIS A 70 0.57 -3.16 0.32
CA HIS A 70 0.13 -4.57 0.24
C HIS A 70 -1.35 -4.68 -0.13
N PHE A 71 -2.21 -3.84 0.45
CA PHE A 71 -3.63 -3.79 0.14
C PHE A 71 -3.89 -3.38 -1.31
N LYS A 72 -3.18 -2.38 -1.83
CA LYS A 72 -3.26 -2.00 -3.25
C LYS A 72 -2.83 -3.15 -4.17
N ASN A 73 -1.77 -3.87 -3.81
CA ASN A 73 -1.32 -5.04 -4.57
C ASN A 73 -2.33 -6.19 -4.50
N TRP A 74 -2.93 -6.42 -3.33
CA TRP A 74 -3.97 -7.43 -3.16
C TRP A 74 -5.24 -7.09 -3.94
N MET A 75 -5.68 -5.83 -3.93
CA MET A 75 -6.80 -5.38 -4.77
C MET A 75 -6.49 -5.49 -6.26
N LYS A 76 -5.26 -5.16 -6.69
CA LYS A 76 -4.83 -5.41 -8.06
C LYS A 76 -4.87 -6.91 -8.38
N TRP A 77 -4.36 -7.76 -7.50
CA TRP A 77 -4.41 -9.20 -7.70
C TRP A 77 -5.86 -9.71 -7.82
N LEU A 78 -6.77 -9.29 -6.95
CA LEU A 78 -8.19 -9.66 -7.03
C LEU A 78 -8.83 -9.21 -8.35
N ARG A 79 -8.56 -7.98 -8.79
CA ARG A 79 -9.14 -7.44 -10.02
C ARG A 79 -8.54 -8.06 -11.29
N TRP A 80 -7.30 -8.55 -11.22
CA TRP A 80 -6.57 -9.10 -12.36
C TRP A 80 -6.36 -10.62 -12.22
N LYS A 81 -7.12 -11.27 -11.32
CA LYS A 81 -7.04 -12.71 -11.10
C LYS A 81 -7.42 -13.50 -12.37
N GLU A 82 -8.16 -12.87 -13.26
CA GLU A 82 -8.62 -13.40 -14.56
C GLU A 82 -7.67 -13.09 -15.73
N PHE A 83 -6.53 -12.42 -15.49
CA PHE A 83 -5.50 -12.26 -16.53
C PHE A 83 -4.75 -13.57 -16.73
N ASP A 84 -5.41 -14.49 -17.42
CA ASP A 84 -4.76 -15.66 -18.01
C ASP A 84 -3.81 -15.20 -19.12
N ILE A 85 -2.77 -16.00 -19.43
CA ILE A 85 -1.79 -15.70 -20.49
C ILE A 85 -2.50 -15.56 -21.85
N ASP A 86 -3.66 -16.20 -21.98
CA ASP A 86 -4.49 -16.18 -23.17
C ASP A 86 -5.30 -14.87 -23.35
N HIS A 87 -5.28 -13.95 -22.37
CA HIS A 87 -5.99 -12.68 -22.45
C HIS A 87 -5.40 -11.77 -23.56
N PRO A 88 -6.21 -11.16 -24.44
CA PRO A 88 -5.74 -10.44 -25.63
C PRO A 88 -4.73 -9.33 -25.33
N LYS A 89 -4.94 -8.56 -24.24
CA LYS A 89 -3.98 -7.53 -23.78
C LYS A 89 -2.60 -8.08 -23.38
N MET A 90 -2.53 -9.34 -22.91
CA MET A 90 -1.27 -9.99 -22.57
C MET A 90 -0.57 -10.55 -23.80
N LYS A 91 -1.33 -11.09 -24.77
CA LYS A 91 -0.78 -11.48 -26.08
C LYS A 91 -0.13 -10.30 -26.80
N ASP A 92 -0.80 -9.15 -26.82
CA ASP A 92 -0.24 -7.93 -27.42
C ASP A 92 0.98 -7.41 -26.65
N TYR A 93 0.96 -7.46 -25.31
CA TYR A 93 2.09 -7.01 -24.50
C TYR A 93 3.34 -7.89 -24.67
N LEU A 94 3.14 -9.21 -24.81
CA LEU A 94 4.21 -10.18 -25.00
C LEU A 94 4.52 -10.45 -26.49
N ASN A 95 3.84 -9.80 -27.43
CA ASN A 95 3.94 -10.10 -28.87
C ASN A 95 3.73 -11.59 -29.18
N LEU A 96 2.80 -12.26 -28.51
CA LEU A 96 2.53 -13.68 -28.71
C LEU A 96 1.73 -13.92 -29.99
N GLU A 97 2.26 -14.76 -30.87
CA GLU A 97 1.58 -15.28 -32.05
C GLU A 97 0.70 -16.49 -31.72
N LYS A 98 1.20 -17.40 -30.88
CA LYS A 98 0.48 -18.63 -30.50
C LYS A 98 0.97 -19.20 -29.16
N ILE A 99 0.10 -19.92 -28.46
CA ILE A 99 0.44 -20.72 -27.28
C ILE A 99 0.12 -22.17 -27.63
N GLU A 100 1.11 -23.06 -27.63
CA GLU A 100 0.90 -24.51 -27.78
C GLU A 100 1.43 -25.23 -26.55
N GLY A 101 0.53 -25.66 -25.67
CA GLY A 101 0.90 -26.33 -24.41
C GLY A 101 1.77 -25.44 -23.53
N GLU A 102 3.01 -25.86 -23.30
CA GLU A 102 4.00 -25.12 -22.50
C GLU A 102 4.88 -24.17 -23.34
N VAL A 103 4.65 -24.09 -24.66
CA VAL A 103 5.50 -23.33 -25.60
C VAL A 103 4.79 -22.06 -26.05
N LEU A 104 5.51 -20.93 -25.91
CA LEU A 104 5.07 -19.60 -26.32
C LEU A 104 5.74 -19.21 -27.64
N TYR A 105 4.94 -18.93 -28.68
CA TYR A 105 5.41 -18.44 -29.97
C TYR A 105 5.29 -16.92 -29.99
N LEU A 106 6.42 -16.24 -30.16
CA LEU A 106 6.53 -14.79 -30.26
C LEU A 106 6.58 -14.38 -31.74
N LYS A 107 5.99 -13.24 -32.09
CA LYS A 107 6.12 -12.60 -33.40
C LYS A 107 7.53 -12.08 -33.66
#